data_AF-A0A4S5AAK5-F1
#
_entry.id   AF-A0A4S5AAK5-F1
#
_cell.length_a   1.000
_cell.length_b   1.000
_cell.length_c   1.000
_cell.angle_alpha   90.00
_cell.angle_beta   90.00
_cell.angle_gamma   90.00
#
_symmetry.space_group_name_H-M   'P 1'
#
loop_
_entity.id
_entity.type
_entity.pdbx_description
1 polymer ?
#
loop_
_entity_poly.entity_id
_entity_poly.type
_entity_poly.pdbx_seq_one_letter_code
_entity_poly.pdbx_strand_id
1 'polypeptide(L)'
;MSTTTDSTATRKALVRGAAYGAGAGVVASIAMGIYAMVASYLKDTGFFTPLHHIATLFAEPTGMMESMMAAMEKDDAFVITGGVAVLGLVIHMMTGAVFGAIVGLAVAKLRLGVAILAAVGLVYGALVFVFSALVGLPLAASIFGVGDLGEGPMAGMNPIADMAAMAGWGVFFSEHLLFGLVTGLLIAAGLRERA
;
A
#
# COMPACT_ATOMS: atom_id res chain seq x y z
N MET A 1 39.20 -21.10 -10.77
CA MET A 1 37.95 -21.37 -11.53
C MET A 1 36.73 -21.43 -10.59
N SER A 2 36.56 -20.47 -9.66
CA SER A 2 35.58 -20.54 -8.55
C SER A 2 34.52 -19.42 -8.56
N THR A 3 34.50 -18.57 -9.58
CA THR A 3 33.68 -17.33 -9.62
C THR A 3 32.30 -17.52 -10.27
N THR A 4 32.12 -18.51 -11.15
CA THR A 4 30.89 -18.65 -11.95
C THR A 4 29.72 -19.27 -11.16
N THR A 5 30.01 -20.19 -10.24
CA THR A 5 28.99 -20.93 -9.47
C THR A 5 28.35 -20.04 -8.39
N ASP A 6 29.13 -19.19 -7.74
CA ASP A 6 28.71 -18.31 -6.65
C ASP A 6 27.81 -17.15 -7.15
N SER A 7 28.11 -16.62 -8.34
CA SER A 7 27.29 -15.62 -9.03
C SER A 7 25.89 -16.16 -9.38
N THR A 8 25.82 -17.42 -9.83
CA THR A 8 24.55 -18.05 -10.23
C THR A 8 23.65 -18.33 -9.02
N ALA A 9 24.22 -18.84 -7.91
CA ALA A 9 23.48 -19.08 -6.68
C ALA A 9 22.96 -17.77 -6.06
N THR A 10 23.80 -16.73 -6.06
CA THR A 10 23.41 -15.39 -5.61
C THR A 10 22.27 -14.81 -6.43
N ARG A 11 22.34 -14.87 -7.77
CA ARG A 11 21.28 -14.35 -8.65
C ARG A 11 19.95 -15.09 -8.40
N LYS A 12 19.99 -16.42 -8.27
CA LYS A 12 18.79 -17.23 -7.98
C LYS A 12 18.16 -16.85 -6.64
N ALA A 13 18.97 -16.64 -5.60
CA ALA A 13 18.47 -16.22 -4.28
C ALA A 13 17.78 -14.85 -4.34
N LEU A 14 18.35 -13.89 -5.07
CA LEU A 14 17.79 -12.53 -5.22
C LEU A 14 16.50 -12.52 -6.03
N VAL A 15 16.47 -13.18 -7.19
CA VAL A 15 15.25 -13.29 -8.02
C VAL A 15 14.12 -13.93 -7.22
N ARG A 16 14.43 -14.99 -6.47
CA ARG A 16 13.47 -15.65 -5.60
C ARG A 16 13.00 -14.73 -4.47
N GLY A 17 13.93 -14.05 -3.79
CA GLY A 17 13.60 -13.09 -2.73
C GLY A 17 12.66 -11.99 -3.21
N ALA A 18 12.95 -11.41 -4.39
CA ALA A 18 12.07 -10.43 -5.03
C ALA A 18 10.68 -11.00 -5.34
N ALA A 19 10.59 -12.19 -5.94
CA ALA A 19 9.31 -12.79 -6.31
C ALA A 19 8.43 -13.09 -5.10
N TYR A 20 9.00 -13.67 -4.02
CA TYR A 20 8.25 -13.92 -2.79
C TYR A 20 7.91 -12.64 -2.05
N GLY A 21 8.84 -11.69 -2.01
CA GLY A 21 8.59 -10.36 -1.49
C GLY A 21 7.42 -9.69 -2.20
N ALA A 22 7.39 -9.72 -3.53
CA ALA A 22 6.31 -9.14 -4.32
C ALA A 22 4.96 -9.79 -4.01
N GLY A 23 4.90 -11.13 -3.99
CA GLY A 23 3.68 -11.85 -3.62
C GLY A 23 3.20 -11.54 -2.19
N ALA A 24 4.13 -11.50 -1.23
CA ALA A 24 3.82 -11.11 0.15
C ALA A 24 3.31 -9.66 0.23
N GLY A 25 3.92 -8.75 -0.53
CA GLY A 25 3.52 -7.34 -0.62
C GLY A 25 2.13 -7.15 -1.21
N VAL A 26 1.75 -7.92 -2.23
CA VAL A 26 0.37 -7.91 -2.76
C VAL A 26 -0.62 -8.30 -1.66
N VAL A 27 -0.40 -9.44 -1.00
CA VAL A 27 -1.30 -9.90 0.07
C VAL A 27 -1.36 -8.91 1.23
N ALA A 28 -0.21 -8.36 1.63
CA ALA A 28 -0.14 -7.35 2.68
C ALA A 28 -0.86 -6.05 2.30
N SER A 29 -0.78 -5.62 1.04
CA SER A 29 -1.52 -4.45 0.55
C SER A 29 -3.02 -4.70 0.57
N ILE A 30 -3.50 -5.91 0.27
CA ILE A 30 -4.91 -6.24 0.41
C ILE A 30 -5.36 -6.11 1.87
N ALA A 31 -4.57 -6.61 2.83
CA ALA A 31 -4.88 -6.48 4.26
C ALA A 31 -4.91 -5.01 4.72
N MET A 32 -3.94 -4.21 4.28
CA MET A 32 -3.90 -2.76 4.49
C MET A 32 -5.12 -2.07 3.88
N GLY A 33 -5.45 -2.35 2.62
CA GLY A 33 -6.60 -1.79 1.92
C GLY A 33 -7.93 -2.12 2.60
N ILE A 34 -8.12 -3.37 3.06
CA ILE A 34 -9.30 -3.75 3.84
C ILE A 34 -9.38 -2.94 5.14
N TYR A 35 -8.26 -2.78 5.86
CA TYR A 35 -8.22 -1.93 7.05
C TYR A 35 -8.61 -0.49 6.74
N ALA A 36 -8.08 0.09 5.66
CA ALA A 36 -8.40 1.44 5.22
C ALA A 36 -9.90 1.61 4.90
N MET A 37 -10.49 0.63 4.20
CA MET A 37 -11.92 0.64 3.87
C MET A 37 -12.80 0.56 5.12
N VAL A 38 -12.45 -0.30 6.09
CA VAL A 38 -13.16 -0.40 7.37
C VAL A 38 -12.99 0.89 8.17
N ALA A 39 -11.78 1.47 8.22
CA ALA A 39 -11.55 2.73 8.91
C ALA A 39 -12.33 3.89 8.27
N SER A 40 -12.45 3.92 6.95
CA SER A 40 -13.26 4.89 6.21
C SER A 40 -14.76 4.71 6.50
N TYR A 41 -15.24 3.47 6.56
CA TYR A 41 -16.61 3.17 6.98
C TYR A 41 -16.90 3.67 8.40
N LEU A 42 -16.00 3.42 9.35
CA LEU A 42 -16.14 3.87 10.75
C LEU A 42 -16.02 5.39 10.94
N LYS A 43 -15.56 6.11 9.91
CA LYS A 43 -15.45 7.58 9.89
C LYS A 43 -16.55 8.25 9.09
N ASP A 44 -17.54 7.47 8.62
CA ASP A 44 -18.63 7.94 7.77
C ASP A 44 -18.14 8.56 6.44
N THR A 45 -16.95 8.17 5.97
CA THR A 45 -16.37 8.65 4.70
C THR A 45 -16.56 7.65 3.55
N GLY A 46 -17.28 6.55 3.76
CA GLY A 46 -17.62 5.54 2.74
C GLY A 46 -16.61 4.40 2.64
N PHE A 47 -17.10 3.16 2.53
CA PHE A 47 -16.28 1.95 2.55
C PHE A 47 -15.31 1.86 1.37
N PHE A 48 -15.75 2.21 0.15
CA PHE A 48 -14.92 2.13 -1.06
C PHE A 48 -14.14 3.40 -1.36
N THR A 49 -14.30 4.46 -0.58
CA THR A 49 -13.61 5.74 -0.78
C THR A 49 -12.09 5.59 -0.90
N PRO A 50 -11.39 4.77 -0.08
CA PRO A 50 -9.95 4.58 -0.23
C PRO A 50 -9.53 4.04 -1.60
N LEU A 51 -10.33 3.15 -2.22
CA LEU A 51 -10.01 2.66 -3.56
C LEU A 51 -10.19 3.75 -4.62
N HIS A 52 -11.26 4.54 -4.53
CA HIS A 52 -11.45 5.68 -5.43
C HIS A 52 -10.37 6.75 -5.24
N HIS A 53 -9.96 6.98 -3.99
CA HIS A 53 -8.91 7.92 -3.62
C HIS A 53 -7.57 7.56 -4.27
N ILE A 54 -7.17 6.29 -4.24
CA ILE A 54 -5.96 5.82 -4.93
C ILE A 54 -6.09 5.96 -6.45
N ALA A 55 -7.28 5.70 -7.00
CA ALA A 55 -7.53 5.81 -8.43
C ALA A 55 -7.38 7.25 -8.95
N THR A 56 -7.46 8.28 -8.08
CA THR A 56 -7.26 9.68 -8.47
C THR A 56 -5.89 9.98 -9.08
N LEU A 57 -4.95 9.06 -8.94
CA LEU A 57 -3.66 9.11 -9.64
C LEU A 57 -3.80 9.08 -11.17
N PHE A 58 -4.85 8.44 -11.68
CA PHE A 58 -5.09 8.24 -13.12
C PHE A 58 -6.52 8.55 -13.57
N ALA A 59 -7.42 8.85 -12.64
CA ALA A 59 -8.82 9.15 -12.90
C ALA A 59 -9.22 10.45 -12.20
N GLU A 60 -10.29 11.06 -12.67
CA GLU A 60 -10.87 12.24 -12.01
C GLU A 60 -11.32 11.89 -10.57
N PRO A 61 -11.23 12.85 -9.62
CA PRO A 61 -11.58 12.62 -8.21
C PRO A 61 -13.09 12.46 -7.96
N THR A 62 -13.92 12.56 -8.99
CA THR A 62 -15.38 12.47 -8.90
C THR A 62 -15.84 11.20 -8.20
N GLY A 63 -15.28 10.03 -8.53
CA GLY A 63 -15.67 8.77 -7.88
C GLY A 63 -15.35 8.73 -6.38
N MET A 64 -14.27 9.39 -5.95
CA MET A 64 -13.93 9.51 -4.52
C MET A 64 -14.92 10.43 -3.81
N MET A 65 -15.22 11.59 -4.42
CA MET A 65 -16.17 12.55 -3.85
C MET A 65 -17.59 11.99 -3.79
N GLU A 66 -18.03 11.25 -4.82
CA GLU A 66 -19.33 10.58 -4.84
C GLU A 66 -19.47 9.53 -3.73
N SER A 67 -18.46 8.66 -3.56
CA SER A 67 -18.47 7.64 -2.50
C SER A 67 -18.48 8.27 -1.10
N MET A 68 -17.70 9.33 -0.90
CA MET A 68 -17.64 10.07 0.37
C MET A 68 -18.94 10.81 0.68
N MET A 69 -19.47 11.58 -0.27
CA MET A 69 -20.72 12.33 -0.06
C MET A 69 -21.93 11.43 0.13
N ALA A 70 -21.98 10.28 -0.56
CA ALA A 70 -23.05 9.31 -0.35
C ALA A 70 -23.07 8.77 1.09
N ALA A 71 -21.90 8.50 1.66
CA ALA A 71 -21.78 8.07 3.06
C ALA A 71 -22.17 9.19 4.02
N MET A 72 -21.67 10.42 3.81
CA MET A 72 -21.89 11.54 4.73
C MET A 72 -23.31 12.12 4.69
N GLU A 73 -23.93 12.18 3.51
CA GLU A 73 -25.20 12.89 3.31
C GLU A 73 -26.40 11.97 3.09
N LYS A 74 -26.17 10.77 2.53
CA LYS A 74 -27.25 9.87 2.09
C LYS A 74 -27.31 8.57 2.90
N ASP A 75 -26.45 8.43 3.91
CA ASP A 75 -26.32 7.22 4.74
C ASP A 75 -26.06 5.95 3.90
N ASP A 76 -25.44 6.11 2.71
CA ASP A 76 -25.07 5.01 1.82
C ASP A 76 -23.54 4.86 1.75
N ALA A 77 -23.02 4.03 2.65
CA ALA A 77 -21.59 3.85 2.80
C ALA A 77 -20.95 2.93 1.73
N PHE A 78 -21.71 2.30 0.83
CA PHE A 78 -21.20 1.28 -0.09
C PHE A 78 -21.28 1.67 -1.57
N VAL A 79 -21.40 2.97 -1.87
CA VAL A 79 -21.34 3.49 -3.24
C VAL A 79 -19.99 3.18 -3.89
N ILE A 80 -20.05 2.54 -5.06
CA ILE A 80 -18.89 2.09 -5.83
C ILE A 80 -19.01 2.40 -7.31
N THR A 81 -17.99 3.05 -7.87
CA THR A 81 -17.80 3.19 -9.31
C THR A 81 -16.85 2.09 -9.76
N GLY A 82 -17.42 0.96 -10.19
CA GLY A 82 -16.70 -0.31 -10.37
C GLY A 82 -15.36 -0.21 -11.13
N GLY A 83 -15.32 0.54 -12.24
CA GLY A 83 -14.08 0.74 -13.00
C GLY A 83 -12.99 1.50 -12.24
N VAL A 84 -13.38 2.56 -11.52
CA VAL A 84 -12.46 3.40 -10.73
C VAL A 84 -11.96 2.64 -9.50
N ALA A 85 -12.84 1.93 -8.80
CA ALA A 85 -12.45 1.13 -7.64
C ALA A 85 -11.49 -0.02 -8.00
N VAL A 86 -11.71 -0.69 -9.14
CA VAL A 86 -10.79 -1.72 -9.66
C VAL A 86 -9.44 -1.12 -10.02
N LEU A 87 -9.42 0.06 -10.66
CA LEU A 87 -8.17 0.77 -10.96
C LEU A 87 -7.38 1.08 -9.69
N GLY A 88 -8.05 1.63 -8.67
CA GLY A 88 -7.45 1.90 -7.36
C GLY A 88 -6.87 0.65 -6.70
N LEU A 89 -7.63 -0.45 -6.71
CA LEU A 89 -7.17 -1.75 -6.19
C LEU A 89 -5.91 -2.25 -6.92
N VAL A 90 -5.87 -2.16 -8.26
CA VAL A 90 -4.70 -2.56 -9.06
C VAL A 90 -3.48 -1.72 -8.71
N ILE A 91 -3.61 -0.39 -8.65
CA ILE A 91 -2.51 0.52 -8.28
C ILE A 91 -1.99 0.19 -6.87
N HIS A 92 -2.91 -0.06 -5.94
CA HIS A 92 -2.56 -0.42 -4.57
C HIS A 92 -1.76 -1.73 -4.50
N MET A 93 -2.23 -2.78 -5.20
CA MET A 93 -1.54 -4.06 -5.26
C MET A 93 -0.18 -3.98 -5.97
N MET A 94 -0.08 -3.20 -7.05
CA MET A 94 1.21 -2.98 -7.74
C MET A 94 2.21 -2.26 -6.82
N THR A 95 1.76 -1.25 -6.10
CA THR A 95 2.59 -0.53 -5.12
C THR A 95 3.03 -1.45 -3.99
N GLY A 96 2.10 -2.26 -3.46
CA GLY A 96 2.39 -3.31 -2.48
C GLY A 96 3.42 -4.31 -2.97
N ALA A 97 3.31 -4.77 -4.22
CA ALA A 97 4.27 -5.68 -4.84
C ALA A 97 5.68 -5.09 -4.91
N VAL A 98 5.81 -3.80 -5.26
CA VAL A 98 7.11 -3.11 -5.34
C VAL A 98 7.77 -3.04 -3.96
N PHE A 99 7.05 -2.54 -2.95
CA PHE A 99 7.60 -2.48 -1.59
C PHE A 99 7.88 -3.87 -1.01
N GLY A 100 7.00 -4.84 -1.24
CA GLY A 100 7.23 -6.23 -0.87
C GLY A 100 8.49 -6.81 -1.51
N ALA A 101 8.73 -6.55 -2.80
CA ALA A 101 9.92 -7.01 -3.49
C ALA A 101 11.21 -6.42 -2.90
N ILE A 102 11.20 -5.14 -2.49
CA ILE A 102 12.34 -4.47 -1.86
C ILE A 102 12.72 -5.18 -0.55
N VAL A 103 11.77 -5.44 0.34
CA VAL A 103 12.08 -6.13 1.60
C VAL A 103 12.45 -7.60 1.36
N GLY A 104 11.80 -8.27 0.41
CA GLY A 104 12.14 -9.64 0.02
C GLY A 104 13.56 -9.76 -0.53
N LEU A 105 14.03 -8.78 -1.29
CA LEU A 105 15.42 -8.66 -1.73
C LEU A 105 16.38 -8.43 -0.55
N ALA A 106 16.03 -7.52 0.35
CA ALA A 106 16.87 -7.18 1.50
C ALA A 106 17.12 -8.38 2.42
N VAL A 107 16.13 -9.24 2.59
CA VAL A 107 16.23 -10.42 3.48
C VAL A 107 16.54 -11.72 2.75
N ALA A 108 16.69 -11.72 1.42
CA ALA A 108 16.82 -12.91 0.57
C ALA A 108 17.96 -13.87 0.97
N LYS A 109 19.00 -13.33 1.62
CA LYS A 109 20.19 -14.09 2.07
C LYS A 109 20.28 -14.24 3.59
N LEU A 110 19.34 -13.66 4.33
CA LEU A 110 19.37 -13.65 5.79
C LEU A 110 18.59 -14.85 6.33
N ARG A 111 19.17 -15.54 7.33
CA ARG A 111 18.50 -16.61 8.06
C ARG A 111 17.90 -16.06 9.34
N LEU A 112 16.81 -15.32 9.19
CA LEU A 112 16.12 -14.67 10.31
C LEU A 112 14.96 -15.55 10.82
N GLY A 113 14.74 -15.54 12.13
CA GLY A 113 13.55 -16.16 12.72
C GLY A 113 12.28 -15.34 12.46
N VAL A 114 11.12 -15.97 12.60
CA VAL A 114 9.79 -15.36 12.36
C VAL A 114 9.61 -14.07 13.16
N ALA A 115 9.95 -14.07 14.44
CA ALA A 115 9.83 -12.88 15.30
C ALA A 115 10.68 -11.70 14.81
N ILE A 116 11.91 -11.99 14.34
CA ILE A 116 12.80 -10.94 13.80
C ILE A 116 12.22 -10.41 12.49
N LEU A 117 11.74 -11.28 11.59
CA LEU A 117 11.12 -10.86 10.33
C LEU A 117 9.84 -10.04 10.54
N ALA A 118 9.02 -10.37 11.55
CA ALA A 118 7.87 -9.58 11.92
C ALA A 118 8.27 -8.18 12.43
N ALA A 119 9.31 -8.10 13.28
CA ALA A 119 9.82 -6.81 13.78
C ALA A 119 10.45 -5.96 12.66
N VAL A 120 11.26 -6.58 11.78
CA VAL A 120 11.79 -5.94 10.57
C VAL A 120 10.65 -5.43 9.69
N GLY A 121 9.59 -6.24 9.54
CA GLY A 121 8.38 -5.88 8.83
C GLY A 121 7.71 -4.63 9.40
N LEU A 122 7.48 -4.55 10.72
CA LEU A 122 6.90 -3.37 11.38
C LEU A 122 7.74 -2.10 11.14
N VAL A 123 9.06 -2.19 11.34
CA VAL A 123 9.98 -1.07 11.08
C VAL A 123 9.91 -0.66 9.62
N TYR A 124 9.91 -1.62 8.71
CA TYR A 124 9.78 -1.36 7.27
C TYR A 124 8.45 -0.69 6.93
N GLY A 125 7.33 -1.15 7.50
CA GLY A 125 6.01 -0.52 7.33
C GLY A 125 6.01 0.94 7.78
N ALA A 126 6.61 1.25 8.92
CA ALA A 126 6.77 2.63 9.38
C ALA A 126 7.61 3.48 8.41
N LEU A 127 8.68 2.91 7.84
CA LEU A 127 9.49 3.60 6.83
C LEU A 127 8.70 3.83 5.53
N VAL A 128 7.90 2.86 5.08
CA VAL A 128 7.02 3.01 3.92
C VAL A 128 5.99 4.10 4.18
N PHE A 129 5.40 4.18 5.38
CA PHE A 129 4.52 5.29 5.75
C PHE A 129 5.21 6.65 5.61
N VAL A 130 6.39 6.83 6.22
CA VAL A 130 7.12 8.10 6.16
C VAL A 130 7.46 8.45 4.71
N PHE A 131 7.96 7.47 3.96
CA PHE A 131 8.27 7.66 2.55
C PHE A 131 7.03 8.03 1.74
N SER A 132 5.95 7.26 1.83
CA SER A 132 4.71 7.49 1.09
C SER A 132 4.12 8.86 1.41
N ALA A 133 3.96 9.20 2.70
CA ALA A 133 3.31 10.43 3.12
C ALA A 133 4.11 11.70 2.77
N LEU A 134 5.45 11.63 2.81
CA LEU A 134 6.28 12.84 2.67
C LEU A 134 6.97 12.96 1.31
N VAL A 135 7.11 11.86 0.57
CA VAL A 135 7.90 11.82 -0.67
C VAL A 135 7.12 11.15 -1.79
N GLY A 136 6.73 9.89 -1.60
CA GLY A 136 6.16 9.05 -2.64
C GLY A 136 4.87 9.63 -3.23
N LEU A 137 3.92 9.99 -2.37
CA LEU A 137 2.64 10.55 -2.79
C LEU A 137 2.77 11.96 -3.37
N PRO A 138 3.45 12.94 -2.72
CA PRO A 138 3.67 14.26 -3.34
C PRO A 138 4.39 14.17 -4.70
N LEU A 139 5.40 13.29 -4.81
CA LEU A 139 6.10 13.07 -6.06
C LEU A 139 5.17 12.46 -7.12
N ALA A 140 4.37 11.47 -6.76
CA ALA A 140 3.40 10.86 -7.67
C ALA A 140 2.38 11.90 -8.16
N ALA A 141 1.80 12.70 -7.26
CA ALA A 141 0.89 13.79 -7.64
C ALA A 141 1.54 14.74 -8.65
N SER A 142 2.79 15.14 -8.43
CA SER A 142 3.52 16.04 -9.33
C SER A 142 3.82 15.43 -10.70
N ILE A 143 4.20 14.15 -10.76
CA ILE A 143 4.54 13.45 -12.01
C ILE A 143 3.30 13.23 -12.86
N PHE A 144 2.19 12.86 -12.22
CA PHE A 144 0.93 12.55 -12.90
C PHE A 144 0.01 13.77 -13.05
N GLY A 145 0.44 14.95 -12.60
CA GLY A 145 -0.29 16.20 -12.77
C GLY A 145 -1.60 16.27 -11.99
N VAL A 146 -1.67 15.60 -10.84
CA VAL A 146 -2.85 15.61 -9.96
C VAL A 146 -2.93 16.96 -9.27
N GLY A 147 -3.97 17.73 -9.57
CA GLY A 147 -4.23 19.04 -8.98
C GLY A 147 -5.05 18.99 -7.69
N ASP A 148 -5.18 20.15 -7.05
CA ASP A 148 -5.96 20.30 -5.81
C ASP A 148 -7.47 20.25 -6.10
N LEU A 149 -8.24 19.78 -5.12
CA LEU A 149 -9.69 19.73 -5.21
C LEU A 149 -10.28 21.16 -5.21
N GLY A 150 -11.14 21.45 -6.19
CA GLY A 150 -11.72 22.78 -6.37
C GLY A 150 -12.89 23.11 -5.45
N GLU A 151 -13.65 22.11 -5.00
CA GLU A 151 -14.89 22.29 -4.24
C GLU A 151 -15.09 21.18 -3.20
N GLY A 152 -15.99 21.40 -2.24
CA GLY A 152 -16.34 20.44 -1.19
C GLY A 152 -15.54 20.58 0.11
N PRO A 153 -15.74 19.69 1.09
CA PRO A 153 -15.14 19.77 2.42
C PRO A 153 -13.60 19.61 2.43
N MET A 154 -13.03 19.12 1.34
CA MET A 154 -11.59 18.93 1.14
C MET A 154 -10.99 19.92 0.12
N ALA A 155 -11.69 21.01 -0.17
CA ALA A 155 -11.23 22.01 -1.14
C ALA A 155 -9.84 22.55 -0.75
N GLY A 156 -8.96 22.67 -1.74
CA GLY A 156 -7.56 23.07 -1.56
C GLY A 156 -6.62 21.96 -1.10
N MET A 157 -7.10 20.73 -0.90
CA MET A 157 -6.24 19.56 -0.67
C MET A 157 -5.97 18.82 -1.98
N ASN A 158 -4.78 18.25 -2.11
CA ASN A 158 -4.42 17.38 -3.21
C ASN A 158 -4.78 15.92 -2.87
N PRO A 159 -5.63 15.24 -3.66
CA PRO A 159 -6.13 13.90 -3.33
C PRO A 159 -5.04 12.82 -3.39
N ILE A 160 -3.86 13.09 -3.95
CA ILE A 160 -2.73 12.17 -3.85
C ILE A 160 -1.72 12.67 -2.82
N ALA A 161 -1.25 13.91 -2.93
CA ALA A 161 -0.18 14.41 -2.07
C ALA A 161 -0.61 14.50 -0.58
N ASP A 162 -1.88 14.82 -0.30
CA ASP A 162 -2.40 14.99 1.06
C ASP A 162 -3.16 13.77 1.57
N MET A 163 -3.05 12.62 0.90
CA MET A 163 -3.81 11.40 1.22
C MET A 163 -3.65 10.97 2.69
N ALA A 164 -2.47 11.13 3.29
CA ALA A 164 -2.23 10.83 4.70
C ALA A 164 -3.03 11.76 5.64
N ALA A 165 -3.14 13.04 5.30
CA ALA A 165 -3.93 14.00 6.06
C ALA A 165 -5.43 13.74 5.89
N MET A 166 -5.87 13.46 4.66
CA MET A 166 -7.27 13.16 4.32
C MET A 166 -7.77 11.86 4.97
N ALA A 167 -6.98 10.79 4.93
CA ALA A 167 -7.29 9.53 5.63
C ALA A 167 -7.18 9.66 7.16
N GLY A 168 -6.43 10.65 7.63
CA GLY A 168 -6.02 10.85 9.01
C GLY A 168 -4.73 10.09 9.33
N TRP A 169 -3.72 10.83 9.77
CA TRP A 169 -2.37 10.34 10.01
C TRP A 169 -2.28 9.05 10.83
N GLY A 170 -3.11 8.89 11.86
CA GLY A 170 -3.13 7.67 12.69
C GLY A 170 -3.62 6.42 11.95
N VAL A 171 -4.63 6.56 11.09
CA VAL A 171 -5.15 5.46 10.25
C VAL A 171 -4.09 5.10 9.21
N PHE A 172 -3.58 6.12 8.51
CA PHE A 172 -2.55 5.94 7.49
C PHE A 172 -1.26 5.32 8.06
N PHE A 173 -0.87 5.67 9.28
CA PHE A 173 0.25 5.02 9.96
C PHE A 173 -0.05 3.54 10.30
N SER A 174 -1.24 3.27 10.85
CA SER A 174 -1.62 1.93 11.31
C SER A 174 -1.74 0.93 10.16
N GLU A 175 -2.32 1.33 9.03
CA GLU A 175 -2.42 0.46 7.86
C GLU A 175 -1.04 0.10 7.27
N HIS A 176 -0.07 1.03 7.35
CA HIS A 176 1.31 0.81 6.93
C HIS A 176 2.08 -0.12 7.89
N LEU A 177 1.84 -0.02 9.19
CA LEU A 177 2.36 -1.01 10.14
C LEU A 177 1.78 -2.41 9.85
N LEU A 178 0.49 -2.50 9.55
CA LEU A 178 -0.17 -3.76 9.20
C LEU A 178 0.45 -4.36 7.92
N PHE A 179 0.65 -3.55 6.88
CA PHE A 179 1.35 -3.96 5.67
C PHE A 179 2.74 -4.53 5.97
N GLY A 180 3.53 -3.81 6.77
CA GLY A 180 4.87 -4.24 7.17
C GLY A 180 4.87 -5.56 7.92
N LEU A 181 4.01 -5.69 8.94
CA LEU A 181 3.86 -6.90 9.73
C LEU A 181 3.46 -8.11 8.88
N VAL A 182 2.42 -7.97 8.05
CA VAL A 182 1.92 -9.07 7.20
C VAL A 182 2.99 -9.47 6.20
N THR A 183 3.69 -8.51 5.59
CA THR A 183 4.79 -8.80 4.66
C THR A 183 5.90 -9.59 5.34
N GLY A 184 6.34 -9.18 6.53
CA GLY A 184 7.37 -9.87 7.31
C GLY A 184 6.97 -11.30 7.69
N LEU A 185 5.73 -11.51 8.11
CA LEU A 185 5.19 -12.83 8.45
C LEU A 185 5.10 -13.75 7.24
N LEU A 186 4.62 -13.26 6.10
CA LEU A 186 4.50 -14.05 4.86
C LEU A 186 5.86 -14.44 4.28
N ILE A 187 6.83 -13.53 4.34
CA ILE A 187 8.22 -13.85 3.96
C ILE A 187 8.78 -14.93 4.90
N ALA A 188 8.53 -14.84 6.21
CA ALA A 188 8.97 -15.85 7.16
C ALA A 188 8.34 -17.23 6.92
N ALA A 189 7.04 -17.27 6.60
CA ALA A 189 6.32 -18.50 6.26
C ALA A 189 6.89 -19.15 4.99
N GLY A 190 7.06 -18.38 3.92
CA GLY A 190 7.67 -18.86 2.68
C GLY A 190 9.14 -19.29 2.82
N LEU A 191 9.83 -18.71 3.82
CA LEU A 191 11.09 -19.11 4.44
C LEU A 191 11.12 -20.57 4.89
N ARG A 192 10.14 -20.89 5.75
CA ARG A 192 10.06 -22.10 6.56
C ARG A 192 9.61 -23.33 5.80
N GLU A 193 8.72 -23.20 4.83
CA GLU A 193 8.26 -24.33 3.99
C GLU A 193 9.38 -24.99 3.16
N ARG A 194 10.62 -24.49 3.26
CA ARG A 194 11.74 -24.88 2.39
C ARG A 194 13.03 -25.19 3.14
N ALA A 195 13.01 -25.14 4.47
CA ALA A 195 14.09 -25.59 5.33
C ALA A 195 13.83 -27.03 5.74
#